data_AF-A0A396BPZ7-F1
#
_entry.id   AF-A0A396BPZ7-F1
#
_cell.length_a   1.000
_cell.length_b   1.000
_cell.length_c   1.000
_cell.angle_alpha   90.00
_cell.angle_beta   90.00
_cell.angle_gamma   90.00
#
_symmetry.space_group_name_H-M   'P 1'
#
loop_
_entity.id
_entity.type
_entity.pdbx_description
1 polymer ?
#
loop_
_entity_poly.entity_id
_entity_poly.type
_entity_poly.pdbx_seq_one_letter_code
_entity_poly.pdbx_strand_id
1 'polypeptide(L)'
;MGMTEILSALLLLGGIEDPNGNPPTTKAMAEAFEQLFDFHFNSIYDCQGELYRRKPCNLTKTLDAMKGALMKEYKRKENGKKY
;
A
#
# COMPACT_ATOMS: atom_id res chain seq x y z
N MET A 1 2.04 0.32 11.17
CA MET A 1 1.22 1.46 10.71
C MET A 1 1.46 1.82 9.23
N GLY A 2 2.70 2.08 8.78
CA GLY A 2 2.96 2.45 7.38
C GLY A 2 2.48 1.42 6.34
N MET A 3 2.78 0.13 6.54
CA MET A 3 2.32 -0.95 5.65
C MET A 3 0.79 -1.09 5.63
N THR A 4 0.15 -0.92 6.78
CA THR A 4 -1.32 -0.89 6.89
C THR A 4 -1.93 0.27 6.11
N GLU A 5 -1.31 1.44 6.14
CA GLU A 5 -1.76 2.62 5.39
C GLU A 5 -1.63 2.39 3.88
N ILE A 6 -0.52 1.80 3.42
CA ILE A 6 -0.32 1.43 2.00
C ILE A 6 -1.37 0.40 1.56
N LEU A 7 -1.53 -0.71 2.30
CA LEU A 7 -2.49 -1.75 1.97
C LEU A 7 -3.92 -1.19 1.92
N SER A 8 -4.30 -0.37 2.90
CA SER A 8 -5.64 0.23 2.96
C SER A 8 -5.87 1.19 1.81
N ALA A 9 -4.87 1.99 1.44
CA ALA A 9 -4.95 2.90 0.32
C ALA A 9 -5.09 2.16 -1.02
N LEU A 10 -4.38 1.03 -1.20
CA LEU A 10 -4.50 0.19 -2.40
C LEU A 10 -5.89 -0.46 -2.53
N LEU A 11 -6.44 -0.95 -1.42
CA LEU A 11 -7.82 -1.47 -1.39
C LEU A 11 -8.84 -0.38 -1.74
N LEU A 12 -8.67 0.84 -1.20
CA LEU A 12 -9.56 1.98 -1.50
C LEU A 12 -9.42 2.49 -2.93
N LEU A 13 -8.23 2.37 -3.55
CA LEU A 13 -8.01 2.76 -4.93
C LEU A 13 -8.79 1.87 -5.91
N GLY A 14 -9.04 0.60 -5.55
CA GLY A 14 -9.91 -0.29 -6.31
C GLY A 14 -9.37 -0.71 -7.69
N GLY A 15 -8.05 -0.68 -7.89
CA GLY A 15 -7.41 -1.02 -9.18
C GLY A 15 -6.71 -2.38 -9.20
N ILE A 16 -6.95 -3.21 -8.18
CA ILE A 16 -6.36 -4.55 -8.07
C ILE A 16 -7.52 -5.54 -8.10
N GLU A 17 -7.39 -6.53 -8.97
CA GLU A 17 -8.38 -7.58 -9.17
C GLU A 17 -7.71 -8.94 -8.95
N ASP A 18 -8.49 -9.90 -8.47
CA ASP A 18 -8.13 -11.30 -8.46
C ASP A 18 -8.15 -11.87 -9.90
N PRO A 19 -7.67 -13.09 -10.12
CA PRO A 19 -7.69 -13.72 -11.44
C PRO A 19 -9.09 -13.87 -12.07
N ASN A 20 -10.16 -13.68 -11.30
CA ASN A 20 -11.55 -13.76 -11.75
C ASN A 20 -12.15 -12.36 -12.01
N GLY A 21 -11.38 -11.28 -11.87
CA GLY A 21 -11.84 -9.90 -12.04
C GLY A 21 -12.56 -9.32 -10.82
N ASN A 22 -12.49 -9.97 -9.65
CA ASN A 22 -13.12 -9.48 -8.42
C ASN A 22 -12.11 -8.73 -7.55
N PRO A 23 -12.52 -7.69 -6.81
CA PRO A 23 -11.63 -7.03 -5.86
C PRO A 23 -11.15 -8.01 -4.79
N PRO A 24 -9.85 -8.05 -4.46
CA PRO A 24 -9.31 -8.95 -3.47
C PRO A 24 -9.85 -8.60 -2.09
N THR A 25 -10.09 -9.64 -1.28
CA THR A 25 -10.43 -9.42 0.13
C THR A 25 -9.26 -8.79 0.87
N THR A 26 -9.54 -8.01 1.92
CA THR A 26 -8.51 -7.39 2.78
C THR A 26 -7.52 -8.43 3.31
N LYS A 27 -8.01 -9.63 3.64
CA LYS A 27 -7.19 -10.73 4.15
C LYS A 27 -6.23 -11.26 3.09
N ALA A 28 -6.71 -11.55 1.88
CA ALA A 28 -5.88 -12.02 0.78
C ALA A 28 -4.78 -10.99 0.42
N MET A 29 -5.13 -9.71 0.43
CA MET A 29 -4.17 -8.62 0.21
C MET A 29 -3.13 -8.53 1.34
N ALA A 30 -3.54 -8.76 2.59
CA ALA A 30 -2.64 -8.76 3.74
C ALA A 30 -1.65 -9.91 3.67
N GLU A 31 -2.11 -11.13 3.40
CA GLU A 31 -1.26 -12.32 3.24
C GLU A 31 -0.23 -12.12 2.13
N ALA A 32 -0.63 -11.54 0.99
CA ALA A 32 0.29 -11.22 -0.10
C ALA A 32 1.35 -10.19 0.31
N PHE A 33 0.98 -9.18 1.10
CA PHE A 33 1.90 -8.18 1.63
C PHE A 33 2.91 -8.78 2.60
N GLU A 34 2.43 -9.63 3.51
CA GLU A 34 3.29 -10.33 4.48
C GLU A 34 4.36 -11.16 3.77
N GLN A 35 3.98 -11.90 2.73
CA GLN A 35 4.90 -12.70 1.93
C GLN A 35 5.88 -11.84 1.12
N LEU A 36 5.41 -10.74 0.51
CA LEU A 36 6.23 -9.91 -0.38
C LEU A 36 7.29 -9.11 0.39
N PHE A 37 6.97 -8.68 1.59
CA PHE A 37 7.80 -7.79 2.39
C PHE A 37 8.40 -8.45 3.64
N ASP A 38 8.22 -9.76 3.81
CA ASP A 38 8.74 -10.57 4.91
C ASP A 38 8.40 -9.99 6.29
N PHE A 39 7.11 -9.73 6.52
CA PHE A 39 6.60 -9.26 7.81
C PHE A 39 5.23 -9.87 8.11
N HIS A 40 4.72 -9.70 9.33
CA HIS A 40 3.37 -10.13 9.69
C HIS A 40 2.53 -8.98 10.26
N PHE A 41 1.27 -8.90 9.84
CA PHE A 41 0.25 -8.14 10.53
C PHE A 41 -0.28 -8.99 11.69
N ASN A 42 -0.28 -8.47 12.91
CA ASN A 42 -0.93 -9.17 14.04
C ASN A 42 -2.42 -9.40 13.75
N SER A 43 -3.12 -8.33 13.36
CA SER A 43 -4.51 -8.34 12.90
C SER A 43 -4.68 -7.15 11.99
N ILE A 44 -4.87 -7.40 10.70
CA ILE A 44 -5.00 -6.32 9.72
C ILE A 44 -6.19 -5.41 10.04
N TYR A 45 -7.28 -5.98 10.54
CA TYR A 45 -8.49 -5.25 10.93
C TYR A 45 -8.24 -4.34 12.14
N ASP A 46 -7.51 -4.81 13.15
CA ASP A 46 -7.15 -3.98 14.30
C ASP A 46 -6.20 -2.85 13.90
N CYS A 47 -5.21 -3.15 13.05
CA CYS A 47 -4.31 -2.15 12.50
C CYS A 47 -5.07 -1.10 11.67
N GLN A 48 -6.07 -1.50 10.87
CA GLN A 48 -6.93 -0.58 10.13
C GLN A 48 -7.81 0.26 11.07
N GLY A 49 -8.41 -0.35 12.10
CA GLY A 49 -9.20 0.38 13.10
C GLY A 49 -8.37 1.38 13.89
N GLU A 50 -7.12 1.05 14.23
CA GLU A 50 -6.17 2.00 14.85
C GLU A 50 -5.77 3.12 13.88
N LEU A 51 -5.53 2.80 12.62
CA LEU A 51 -5.22 3.76 11.57
C LEU A 51 -6.36 4.78 11.39
N TYR A 52 -7.60 4.30 11.24
CA TYR A 52 -8.78 5.16 11.08
C TYR A 52 -9.04 6.04 12.30
N ARG A 53 -8.80 5.53 13.52
CA ARG A 53 -8.91 6.32 14.76
C ARG A 53 -7.84 7.40 14.86
N ARG A 54 -6.59 7.10 14.49
CA ARG A 54 -5.46 8.04 14.61
C ARG A 54 -5.39 9.07 13.48
N LYS A 55 -5.85 8.73 12.28
CA LYS A 55 -5.81 9.59 11.09
C LYS A 55 -7.14 9.54 10.32
N PRO A 56 -8.22 10.12 10.87
CA PRO A 56 -9.53 10.10 10.19
C PRO A 56 -9.50 10.76 8.80
N CYS A 57 -8.62 11.75 8.58
CA CYS A 57 -8.59 12.55 7.35
C CYS A 57 -7.28 12.48 6.54
N ASN A 58 -6.30 11.65 6.95
CA ASN A 58 -4.94 11.65 6.38
C ASN A 58 -4.47 10.26 5.92
N LEU A 59 -5.41 9.43 5.45
CA LEU A 59 -5.16 8.04 5.07
C LEU A 59 -4.27 7.88 3.83
N THR A 60 -4.10 8.95 3.04
CA THR A 60 -3.33 8.91 1.78
C THR A 60 -1.91 9.44 1.93
N LYS A 61 -1.50 10.00 3.08
CA LYS A 61 -0.17 10.64 3.21
C LYS A 61 0.97 9.69 2.88
N THR A 62 0.86 8.42 3.29
CA THR A 62 1.87 7.41 2.95
C THR A 62 1.83 7.03 1.48
N LEU A 63 0.63 7.01 0.86
CA LEU A 63 0.49 6.80 -0.58
C LEU A 63 1.11 7.96 -1.39
N ASP A 64 0.90 9.20 -0.96
CA ASP A 64 1.49 10.39 -1.59
C ASP A 64 3.01 10.39 -1.46
N ALA A 65 3.54 10.03 -0.29
CA ALA A 65 4.98 9.85 -0.08
C ALA A 65 5.56 8.74 -0.97
N MET A 66 4.84 7.63 -1.12
CA MET A 66 5.23 6.52 -1.98
C MET A 66 5.23 6.92 -3.46
N LYS A 67 4.20 7.63 -3.92
CA LYS A 67 4.16 8.21 -5.28
C LYS A 67 5.34 9.15 -5.52
N GLY A 68 5.65 10.00 -4.56
CA GLY A 68 6.83 10.89 -4.61
C GLY A 68 8.15 10.12 -4.72
N ALA A 69 8.31 9.06 -3.92
CA ALA A 69 9.49 8.20 -3.95
C ALA A 69 9.65 7.47 -5.31
N LEU A 70 8.58 6.89 -5.83
CA LEU A 70 8.57 6.22 -7.14
C LEU A 70 8.91 7.19 -8.28
N MET A 71 8.31 8.38 -8.29
CA MET A 71 8.60 9.40 -9.30
C MET A 71 10.06 9.88 -9.24
N LYS A 72 10.62 9.99 -8.03
CA LYS A 72 12.03 10.34 -7.83
C LYS A 72 12.94 9.26 -8.38
N GLU A 73 12.69 7.99 -8.06
CA GLU A 73 13.46 6.86 -8.59
C GLU A 73 13.34 6.71 -10.11
N TYR A 74 12.14 6.90 -10.66
CA TYR A 74 11.92 6.90 -12.10
C TYR A 74 12.78 7.95 -12.80
N LYS A 75 12.76 9.20 -12.31
CA LYS A 75 13.61 10.29 -12.84
C LYS A 75 15.11 9.99 -12.69
N ARG A 76 15.53 9.38 -11.58
CA ARG A 76 16.94 8.95 -11.40
C ARG A 76 17.35 7.94 -12.47
N LYS A 77 16.51 6.96 -12.77
CA LYS A 77 16.76 5.94 -13.80
C LYS A 77 16.74 6.51 -15.22
N GLU A 78 15.88 7.48 -15.52
CA GLU A 78 15.90 8.20 -16.80
C GLU A 78 17.20 9.01 -16.98
N ASN A 79 17.65 9.70 -15.93
CA ASN A 79 18.88 10.48 -15.98
C ASN A 79 20.15 9.61 -15.99
N GLY A 80 20.10 8.41 -15.39
CA GLY A 80 21.19 7.44 -15.42
C GLY A 80 21.37 6.69 -16.74
N LYS A 81 20.36 6.70 -17.62
CA LYS A 81 20.42 6.14 -18.99
C LYS A 81 21.04 7.10 -20.02
N LYS A 82 21.51 8.27 -19.59
CA LYS A 82 22.00 9.34 -20.48
C LYS A 82 23.52 9.31 -20.71
N TYR A 83 24.21 8.22 -20.35
CA TYR A 83 25.63 8.00 -20.58
C TYR A 83 25.89 6.58 -21.06
#